data_AF-A0A1G8D1H6-F1
#
_entry.id   AF-A0A1G8D1H6-F1
#
_cell.length_a   1.000
_cell.length_b   1.000
_cell.length_c   1.000
_cell.angle_alpha   90.00
_cell.angle_beta   90.00
_cell.angle_gamma   90.00
#
_symmetry.space_group_name_H-M   'P 1'
#
loop_
_entity.id
_entity.type
_entity.pdbx_description
1 polymer ?
#
loop_
_entity_poly.entity_id
_entity_poly.type
_entity_poly.pdbx_seq_one_letter_code
_entity_poly.pdbx_strand_id
1 'polypeptide(L)'
;MTVRKLHLETATSEFTPLLKVAFATRSRVMIDEHFGHARTFLIYGVDYSGYQMLDALEFTGQQVEGHNRLPDKVSLLKECDAVYCNACGASALRQLLAQQVFPIRVDDDVSISESLQQIEHDLNHQPAGWMTRAIKHDSRSDDGADSYLDSLLDEPW
;
A
#
# COMPACT_ATOMS: atom_id res chain seq x y z
N MET A 1 -11.39 -10.87 16.48
CA MET A 1 -11.15 -9.93 15.36
C MET A 1 -11.79 -10.55 14.14
N THR A 2 -12.71 -9.86 13.47
CA THR A 2 -13.36 -10.40 12.25
C THR A 2 -13.05 -9.47 11.10
N VAL A 3 -11.92 -9.72 10.45
CA VAL A 3 -11.57 -9.07 9.18
C VAL A 3 -12.17 -9.92 8.08
N ARG A 4 -12.87 -9.29 7.13
CA ARG A 4 -13.28 -9.96 5.90
C ARG A 4 -12.17 -9.73 4.90
N LYS A 5 -11.38 -10.78 4.67
CA LYS A 5 -10.39 -10.86 3.61
C LYS A 5 -11.05 -11.57 2.44
N LEU A 6 -11.22 -10.87 1.33
CA LEU A 6 -11.73 -11.47 0.10
C LEU A 6 -10.55 -11.65 -0.85
N HIS A 7 -9.97 -12.86 -0.81
CA HIS A 7 -8.96 -13.25 -1.77
C HIS A 7 -9.63 -13.64 -3.09
N LEU A 8 -9.18 -13.09 -4.21
CA LEU A 8 -9.63 -13.55 -5.52
C LEU A 8 -8.78 -14.75 -5.96
N GLU A 9 -9.37 -15.94 -6.00
CA GLU A 9 -8.77 -17.09 -6.68
C GLU A 9 -8.94 -16.92 -8.19
N THR A 10 -7.91 -16.44 -8.88
CA THR A 10 -7.91 -16.33 -10.34
C THR A 10 -7.71 -17.73 -10.93
N ALA A 11 -8.70 -18.24 -11.67
CA ALA A 11 -8.55 -19.48 -12.43
C ALA A 11 -7.47 -19.31 -13.52
N THR A 12 -6.40 -20.10 -13.44
CA THR A 12 -5.41 -20.34 -14.52
C THR A 12 -4.51 -19.16 -14.93
N SER A 13 -3.73 -18.62 -13.99
CA SER A 13 -2.36 -18.11 -14.23
C SER A 13 -1.73 -17.81 -12.86
N GLU A 14 -0.55 -18.36 -12.56
CA GLU A 14 0.22 -18.00 -11.36
C GLU A 14 0.81 -16.60 -11.55
N PHE A 15 -0.03 -15.57 -11.48
CA PHE A 15 0.41 -14.17 -11.51
C PHE A 15 1.23 -13.90 -10.26
N THR A 16 2.55 -13.89 -10.42
CA THR A 16 3.51 -13.53 -9.38
C THR A 16 3.88 -12.06 -9.59
N PRO A 17 3.28 -11.13 -8.82
CA PRO A 17 3.50 -9.72 -9.03
C PRO A 17 4.93 -9.32 -8.63
N LEU A 18 5.50 -8.35 -9.34
CA LEU A 18 6.76 -7.71 -8.96
C LEU A 18 6.57 -6.72 -7.81
N LEU A 19 5.40 -6.09 -7.75
CA LEU A 19 5.00 -5.15 -6.70
C LEU A 19 3.59 -5.47 -6.21
N LYS A 20 3.38 -5.37 -4.90
CA LYS A 20 2.05 -5.39 -4.26
C LYS A 20 1.75 -4.01 -3.68
N VAL A 21 0.67 -3.40 -4.13
CA VAL A 21 0.27 -2.05 -3.71
C VAL A 21 -1.13 -2.06 -3.13
N ALA A 22 -1.32 -1.35 -2.02
CA ALA A 22 -2.59 -1.19 -1.35
C ALA A 22 -3.16 0.21 -1.58
N PHE A 23 -4.47 0.33 -1.80
CA PHE A 23 -5.16 1.61 -1.96
C PHE A 23 -6.20 1.80 -0.87
N ALA A 24 -6.04 2.83 -0.04
CA ALA A 24 -7.03 3.22 0.96
C ALA A 24 -8.25 3.83 0.27
N THR A 25 -9.41 3.17 0.40
CA THR A 25 -10.60 3.57 -0.35
C THR A 25 -11.91 3.26 0.38
N ARG A 26 -12.92 4.06 0.10
CA ARG A 26 -14.33 3.85 0.45
C ARG A 26 -15.16 3.61 -0.81
N SER A 27 -14.91 4.37 -1.88
CA SER A 27 -15.62 4.25 -3.15
C SER A 27 -15.24 3.00 -3.96
N ARG A 28 -14.08 2.37 -3.68
CA ARG A 28 -13.47 1.28 -4.45
C ARG A 28 -13.04 1.68 -5.87
N VAL A 29 -13.04 2.98 -6.15
CA VAL A 29 -12.67 3.55 -7.45
C VAL A 29 -11.65 4.65 -7.27
N MET A 30 -11.83 5.50 -6.25
CA MET A 30 -10.94 6.59 -5.90
C MET A 30 -10.08 6.25 -4.70
N ILE A 31 -8.92 6.87 -4.60
CA ILE A 31 -8.12 6.89 -3.38
C ILE A 31 -8.67 8.06 -2.57
N ASP A 32 -9.52 7.75 -1.59
CA ASP A 32 -10.40 8.75 -0.93
C ASP A 32 -10.42 8.64 0.60
N GLU A 33 -9.43 7.96 1.18
CA GLU A 33 -9.38 7.70 2.62
C GLU A 33 -8.01 8.01 3.25
N HIS A 34 -8.04 8.55 4.46
CA HIS A 34 -6.88 8.67 5.34
C HIS A 34 -6.51 7.27 5.86
N PHE A 35 -5.23 6.88 5.79
CA PHE A 35 -4.76 5.53 6.14
C PHE A 35 -5.29 5.01 7.49
N GLY A 36 -5.14 5.81 8.55
CA GLY A 36 -5.56 5.43 9.91
C GLY A 36 -7.06 5.17 10.07
N HIS A 37 -7.92 5.77 9.24
CA HIS A 37 -9.38 5.62 9.30
C HIS A 37 -9.95 4.74 8.17
N ALA A 38 -9.13 4.44 7.17
CA ALA A 38 -9.52 3.70 5.99
C ALA A 38 -10.22 2.40 6.34
N ARG A 39 -11.45 2.24 5.85
CA ARG A 39 -12.27 1.05 6.09
C ARG A 39 -11.98 -0.07 5.10
N THR A 40 -11.47 0.27 3.92
CA THR A 40 -11.15 -0.70 2.88
C THR A 40 -9.76 -0.43 2.34
N PHE A 41 -9.03 -1.51 2.10
CA PHE A 41 -7.85 -1.48 1.24
C PHE A 41 -8.06 -2.46 0.09
N LEU A 42 -7.91 -1.96 -1.14
CA LEU A 42 -7.82 -2.82 -2.31
C LEU A 42 -6.36 -3.09 -2.61
N ILE A 43 -5.99 -4.36 -2.73
CA ILE A 43 -4.62 -4.78 -2.95
C ILE A 43 -4.50 -5.26 -4.39
N TYR A 44 -3.56 -4.66 -5.11
CA TYR A 44 -3.23 -5.01 -6.48
C TYR A 44 -1.79 -5.51 -6.55
N GLY A 45 -1.58 -6.48 -7.42
CA GLY A 45 -0.26 -6.86 -7.88
C GLY A 45 0.02 -6.18 -9.20
N VAL A 46 1.23 -5.69 -9.38
CA VAL A 46 1.70 -5.02 -10.61
C VAL A 46 2.98 -5.70 -11.08
N ASP A 47 3.08 -5.89 -12.38
CA ASP A 47 4.29 -6.34 -13.05
C ASP A 47 4.54 -5.51 -14.34
N TYR A 48 5.54 -5.89 -15.13
CA TYR A 48 5.86 -5.19 -16.39
C TYR A 48 4.74 -5.29 -17.43
N SER A 49 3.84 -6.26 -17.33
CA SER A 49 2.79 -6.57 -18.31
C SER A 49 1.42 -6.00 -17.94
N GLY A 50 1.24 -5.55 -16.70
CA GLY A 50 0.03 -4.92 -16.22
C GLY A 50 -0.20 -5.13 -14.73
N TYR A 51 -1.47 -5.18 -14.33
CA TYR A 51 -1.85 -5.29 -12.93
C TYR A 51 -3.12 -6.12 -12.74
N GLN A 52 -3.26 -6.71 -11.55
CA GLN A 52 -4.40 -7.54 -11.17
C GLN A 52 -4.80 -7.27 -9.72
N MET A 53 -6.10 -7.21 -9.44
CA MET A 53 -6.57 -7.17 -8.06
C MET A 53 -6.31 -8.54 -7.41
N LEU A 54 -5.61 -8.54 -6.28
CA LEU A 54 -5.28 -9.75 -5.53
C LEU A 54 -6.24 -9.96 -4.34
N ASP A 55 -6.56 -8.87 -3.66
CA ASP A 55 -7.29 -8.95 -2.39
C ASP A 55 -8.06 -7.67 -2.07
N ALA A 56 -9.02 -7.80 -1.16
CA ALA A 56 -9.68 -6.68 -0.53
C ALA A 56 -9.76 -6.92 0.98
N LEU A 57 -9.23 -5.96 1.74
CA LEU A 57 -9.33 -5.93 3.20
C LEU A 57 -10.46 -4.99 3.60
N GLU A 58 -11.49 -5.52 4.25
CA GLU A 58 -12.59 -4.70 4.79
C GLU A 58 -12.64 -4.77 6.32
N PHE A 59 -12.59 -3.59 6.95
CA PHE A 59 -12.66 -3.39 8.39
C PHE A 59 -14.08 -2.94 8.76
N THR A 60 -14.78 -3.76 9.56
CA THR A 60 -16.19 -3.52 9.94
C THR A 60 -16.36 -3.28 11.45
N GLY A 61 -17.45 -2.60 11.84
CA GLY A 61 -17.85 -2.38 13.23
C GLY A 61 -17.16 -1.19 13.93
N GLN A 62 -17.06 -1.25 15.26
CA GLN A 62 -16.43 -0.25 16.15
C GLN A 62 -14.90 -0.08 15.94
N GLN A 63 -14.40 -0.55 14.79
CA GLN A 63 -12.99 -0.64 14.40
C GLN A 63 -12.51 0.54 13.54
N VAL A 64 -13.42 1.45 13.19
CA VAL A 64 -13.12 2.67 12.44
C VAL A 64 -12.72 3.81 13.37
N GLU A 65 -13.16 3.76 14.64
CA GLU A 65 -12.98 4.85 15.60
C GLU A 65 -11.81 4.55 16.55
N GLY A 66 -10.62 5.00 16.16
CA GLY A 66 -9.51 5.21 17.08
C GLY A 66 -8.12 4.81 16.55
N HIS A 67 -7.11 5.62 16.89
CA HIS A 67 -5.68 5.34 16.70
C HIS A 67 -5.21 3.99 17.31
N ASN A 68 -6.03 3.39 18.18
CA ASN A 68 -5.67 2.24 19.01
C ASN A 68 -5.54 0.90 18.26
N ARG A 69 -5.75 0.87 16.93
CA ARG A 69 -5.63 -0.34 16.08
C ARG A 69 -4.79 -0.15 14.81
N LEU A 70 -4.04 0.94 14.77
CA LEU A 70 -3.07 1.21 13.72
C LEU A 70 -2.07 0.03 13.51
N PRO A 71 -1.51 -0.61 14.57
CA PRO A 71 -0.61 -1.75 14.38
C PRO A 71 -1.26 -2.94 13.66
N ASP A 72 -2.54 -3.23 13.92
CA ASP A 72 -3.26 -4.33 13.26
C ASP A 72 -3.40 -4.06 11.75
N LYS A 73 -3.76 -2.84 11.36
CA LYS A 73 -3.85 -2.43 9.94
C LYS A 73 -2.51 -2.56 9.23
N VAL A 74 -1.44 -2.06 9.87
CA VAL A 74 -0.08 -2.14 9.34
C VAL A 74 0.35 -3.60 9.14
N SER A 75 0.07 -4.46 10.13
CA SER A 75 0.43 -5.88 10.06
C SER A 75 -0.24 -6.64 8.91
N LEU A 76 -1.45 -6.23 8.51
CA LEU A 76 -2.18 -6.81 7.38
C LEU A 76 -1.64 -6.35 6.02
N LEU A 77 -0.88 -5.26 5.99
CA LEU A 77 -0.28 -4.69 4.78
C LEU A 77 1.22 -4.98 4.67
N LYS A 78 1.81 -5.75 5.60
CA LYS A 78 3.25 -6.07 5.61
C LYS A 78 3.76 -6.80 4.35
N GLU A 79 2.85 -7.39 3.58
CA GLU A 79 3.16 -8.06 2.31
C GLU A 79 2.98 -7.11 1.11
N CYS A 80 2.64 -5.84 1.33
CA CYS A 80 2.57 -4.81 0.31
C CYS A 80 3.86 -3.98 0.34
N ASP A 81 4.34 -3.58 -0.82
CA ASP A 81 5.49 -2.71 -0.99
C ASP A 81 5.14 -1.24 -0.77
N ALA A 82 3.90 -0.86 -1.07
CA ALA A 82 3.41 0.49 -0.87
C ALA A 82 1.93 0.54 -0.50
N VAL A 83 1.54 1.65 0.13
CA VAL A 83 0.13 1.99 0.39
C VAL A 83 -0.17 3.43 0.00
N TYR A 84 -1.17 3.60 -0.86
CA TYR A 84 -1.67 4.88 -1.33
C TYR A 84 -2.84 5.35 -0.46
N CYS A 85 -2.81 6.62 -0.03
CA CYS A 85 -3.84 7.23 0.81
C CYS A 85 -3.79 8.76 0.71
N ASN A 86 -4.84 9.45 1.18
CA ASN A 86 -4.92 10.92 1.05
C ASN A 86 -4.14 11.64 2.16
N ALA A 87 -4.00 10.94 3.28
CA ALA A 87 -3.25 11.41 4.43
C ALA A 87 -2.78 10.23 5.28
N CYS A 88 -1.58 10.39 5.83
CA CYS A 88 -0.92 9.40 6.67
C CYS A 88 -0.28 10.13 7.86
N GLY A 89 -0.86 9.99 9.06
CA GLY A 89 -0.29 10.59 10.26
C GLY A 89 1.08 10.02 10.62
N ALA A 90 1.92 10.80 11.31
CA ALA A 90 3.31 10.45 11.60
C ALA A 90 3.52 9.13 12.36
N SER A 91 2.53 8.68 13.16
CA SER A 91 2.59 7.36 13.81
C SER A 91 2.39 6.21 12.81
N ALA A 92 1.50 6.39 11.84
CA ALA A 92 1.23 5.41 10.78
C ALA A 92 2.43 5.28 9.84
N LEU A 93 2.99 6.42 9.43
CA LEU A 93 4.19 6.50 8.60
C LEU A 93 5.35 5.70 9.20
N ARG A 94 5.69 5.93 10.48
CA ARG A 94 6.76 5.20 11.17
C ARG A 94 6.51 3.69 11.19
N GLN A 95 5.29 3.27 11.51
CA GLN A 95 4.94 1.85 11.60
C GLN A 95 4.96 1.16 10.23
N LEU A 96 4.49 1.83 9.17
CA LEU A 96 4.52 1.32 7.80
C LEU A 96 5.96 1.13 7.31
N LEU A 97 6.80 2.17 7.46
CA LEU A 97 8.20 2.09 7.04
C LEU A 97 9.00 1.05 7.84
N ALA A 98 8.68 0.84 9.11
CA ALA A 98 9.25 -0.24 9.92
C ALA A 98 8.85 -1.65 9.44
N GLN A 99 7.75 -1.78 8.69
CA GLN A 99 7.38 -3.00 7.97
C GLN A 99 7.80 -2.96 6.49
N GLN A 100 8.63 -1.97 6.11
CA GLN A 100 9.07 -1.72 4.74
C GLN A 100 7.94 -1.45 3.73
N VAL A 101 6.75 -1.08 4.22
CA VAL A 101 5.63 -0.63 3.41
C VAL A 101 5.77 0.87 3.18
N PHE A 102 5.87 1.32 1.94
CA PHE A 102 6.06 2.73 1.61
C PHE A 102 4.72 3.47 1.50
N PRO A 103 4.40 4.44 2.38
CA PRO A 103 3.20 5.24 2.23
C PRO A 103 3.38 6.29 1.12
N ILE A 104 2.37 6.42 0.28
CA ILE A 104 2.31 7.40 -0.81
C ILE A 104 1.06 8.24 -0.61
N ARG A 105 1.27 9.56 -0.52
CA ARG A 105 0.19 10.52 -0.43
C ARG A 105 -0.28 10.90 -1.83
N VAL A 106 -1.59 10.94 -2.02
CA VAL A 106 -2.25 11.45 -3.22
C VAL A 106 -3.34 12.46 -2.87
N ASP A 107 -3.76 13.25 -3.85
CA ASP A 107 -4.89 14.17 -3.71
C ASP A 107 -6.24 13.40 -3.79
N ASP A 108 -7.31 14.05 -3.31
CA ASP A 108 -8.65 13.43 -3.14
C ASP A 108 -9.32 13.01 -4.46
N ASP A 109 -8.84 13.47 -5.61
CA ASP A 109 -9.42 13.26 -6.94
C ASP A 109 -8.67 12.22 -7.80
N VAL A 110 -7.75 11.47 -7.20
CA VAL A 110 -6.97 10.45 -7.92
C VAL A 110 -7.70 9.11 -7.94
N SER A 111 -7.91 8.56 -9.15
CA SER A 111 -8.48 7.22 -9.29
C SER A 111 -7.43 6.12 -9.08
N ILE A 112 -7.89 4.97 -8.61
CA ILE A 112 -7.05 3.76 -8.46
C ILE A 112 -6.53 3.32 -9.83
N SER A 113 -7.36 3.41 -10.88
CA SER A 113 -6.96 3.06 -12.25
C SER A 113 -5.84 3.94 -12.79
N GLU A 114 -5.90 5.25 -12.57
CA GLU A 114 -4.84 6.18 -13.00
C GLU A 114 -3.54 5.90 -12.24
N SER A 115 -3.64 5.65 -10.94
CA SER A 115 -2.47 5.29 -10.13
C SER A 115 -1.83 3.99 -10.58
N LEU A 116 -2.61 2.97 -10.91
CA LEU A 116 -2.10 1.69 -11.44
C LEU A 116 -1.40 1.87 -12.79
N GLN A 117 -1.97 2.67 -13.69
CA GLN A 117 -1.34 3.00 -14.98
C GLN A 117 -0.02 3.75 -14.78
N GLN A 118 0.03 4.68 -13.83
CA GLN A 118 1.26 5.41 -13.53
C GLN A 118 2.33 4.48 -12.94
N ILE A 119 1.96 3.58 -12.01
CA ILE A 119 2.89 2.59 -11.43
C ILE A 119 3.46 1.69 -12.53
N GLU A 120 2.61 1.16 -13.41
CA GLU A 120 3.04 0.33 -14.55
C GLU A 120 3.96 1.10 -15.50
N HIS A 121 3.64 2.36 -15.80
CA HIS A 121 4.45 3.23 -16.63
C HIS A 121 5.83 3.46 -16.02
N ASP A 122 5.89 3.87 -14.75
CA ASP A 122 7.13 4.14 -14.02
C ASP A 122 7.98 2.88 -13.93
N LEU A 123 7.37 1.73 -13.63
CA LEU A 123 8.04 0.43 -13.56
C LEU A 123 8.75 0.07 -14.88
N ASN A 124 8.15 0.39 -16.02
CA ASN A 124 8.69 0.10 -17.35
C ASN A 124 9.73 1.12 -17.85
N HIS A 125 9.78 2.33 -17.29
CA HIS A 125 10.63 3.41 -17.79
C HIS A 125 11.67 3.88 -16.77
N GLN A 126 11.20 4.42 -15.65
CA GLN A 126 12.05 4.96 -14.59
C GLN A 126 11.41 4.66 -13.23
N PRO A 127 11.72 3.51 -12.62
CA PRO A 127 11.13 3.11 -11.35
C PRO A 127 11.44 4.12 -10.25
N ALA A 128 10.42 4.47 -9.47
CA ALA A 128 10.61 5.31 -8.29
C ALA A 128 11.54 4.64 -7.27
N GLY A 129 12.11 5.43 -6.34
CA GLY A 129 13.04 4.93 -5.34
C GLY A 129 12.48 3.78 -4.49
N TRP A 130 11.20 3.87 -4.10
CA TRP A 130 10.51 2.82 -3.36
C TRP A 130 10.32 1.54 -4.20
N MET A 131 10.01 1.67 -5.50
CA MET A 131 9.85 0.52 -6.42
C MET A 131 11.19 -0.20 -6.58
N THR A 132 12.27 0.55 -6.80
CA THR A 132 13.62 -0.01 -6.90
C THR A 132 14.00 -0.76 -5.62
N ARG A 133 13.60 -0.23 -4.46
CA ARG A 133 13.84 -0.89 -3.17
C ARG A 133 13.03 -2.17 -3.02
N ALA A 134 11.73 -2.13 -3.32
CA ALA A 134 10.85 -3.29 -3.28
C ALA A 134 11.39 -4.46 -4.15
N ILE A 135 11.73 -4.17 -5.40
CA ILE A 135 12.29 -5.15 -6.35
C ILE A 135 13.63 -5.74 -5.85
N LYS A 136 14.46 -4.93 -5.20
CA LYS A 136 15.74 -5.38 -4.62
C LYS A 136 15.58 -6.17 -3.33
N HIS A 137 14.58 -5.85 -2.52
CA HIS A 137 14.39 -6.50 -1.22
C HIS A 137 13.88 -7.94 -1.37
N ASP A 138 13.17 -8.24 -2.46
CA ASP A 138 12.85 -9.61 -2.87
C ASP A 138 14.12 -10.43 -3.21
N SER A 139 15.27 -9.77 -3.37
CA SER A 139 16.53 -10.40 -3.80
C SER A 139 17.72 -10.35 -2.83
N ARG A 140 17.64 -9.77 -1.60
CA ARG A 140 18.60 -9.98 -0.47
C ARG A 140 18.26 -9.16 0.80
N SER A 141 18.70 -9.70 1.95
CA SER A 141 18.48 -9.30 3.35
C SER A 141 18.77 -7.84 3.75
N ASP A 142 17.98 -7.41 4.74
CA ASP A 142 17.80 -6.13 5.45
C ASP A 142 19.06 -5.59 6.16
N ASP A 143 19.39 -4.28 6.00
CA ASP A 143 20.41 -3.57 6.82
C ASP A 143 20.45 -2.02 6.64
N GLY A 144 19.32 -1.32 6.38
CA GLY A 144 19.41 0.14 6.08
C GLY A 144 18.18 1.03 6.23
N ALA A 145 17.21 0.67 7.08
CA ALA A 145 15.93 1.39 7.15
C ALA A 145 15.96 2.76 7.88
N ASP A 146 16.88 2.97 8.84
CA ASP A 146 16.73 4.06 9.82
C ASP A 146 17.03 5.47 9.30
N SER A 147 18.06 5.67 8.44
CA SER A 147 18.48 7.03 8.05
C SER A 147 17.54 7.68 7.02
N TYR A 148 16.81 6.89 6.23
CA TYR A 148 15.84 7.39 5.27
C TYR A 148 14.48 7.66 5.93
N LEU A 149 14.13 6.87 6.95
CA LEU A 149 12.94 7.08 7.78
C LEU A 149 12.90 8.50 8.34
N ASP A 150 14.02 8.98 8.86
CA ASP A 150 14.11 10.32 9.46
C ASP A 150 13.88 11.42 8.40
N SER A 151 14.42 11.25 7.19
CA SER A 151 14.24 12.21 6.09
C SER A 151 12.79 12.31 5.57
N LEU A 152 12.02 11.22 5.63
CA LEU A 152 10.61 11.21 5.23
C LEU A 152 9.68 11.77 6.29
N LEU A 153 10.08 11.74 7.56
CA LEU A 153 9.28 12.25 8.67
C LEU A 153 9.26 13.78 8.73
N ASP A 154 10.24 14.43 8.12
CA ASP A 154 10.38 15.88 8.03
C ASP A 154 9.68 16.49 6.80
N GLU A 155 9.18 15.69 5.87
CA GLU A 155 8.33 16.21 4.79
C GLU A 155 6.92 16.54 5.31
N PRO A 156 6.31 17.66 4.86
CA PRO A 156 4.97 18.03 5.28
C PRO A 156 3.93 17.06 4.72
N TRP A 157 3.54 16.08 5.54
CA TRP A 157 2.37 15.21 5.34
C TRP A 157 1.06 15.93 5.64
#